data_AF-A0AAV1UZH2-F1
#
_entry.id   AF-A0AAV1UZH2-F1
#
_cell.length_a   1.000
_cell.length_b   1.000
_cell.length_c   1.000
_cell.angle_alpha   90.00
_cell.angle_beta   90.00
_cell.angle_gamma   90.00
#
_symmetry.space_group_name_H-M   'P 1'
#
loop_
_entity.id
_entity.type
_entity.pdbx_description
1 polymer ?
#
loop_
_entity_poly.entity_id
_entity_poly.type
_entity_poly.pdbx_seq_one_letter_code
_entity_poly.pdbx_strand_id
1 'polypeptide(L)'
;MQQRPTRSHGTRWRALRFMRRQQLPLVAKSLAAIAVVSYLYWNVSITKQLSAVPSLRPENAQGVAQELRDSYEAIPGEGNGDSWLVPEIYRKENGCDFTTAVARFKPAELELNCQNMEQLEITGYIGKGFWREVFKAKWNGRDVAVKRVKEKLMSRPDIVIRHVEECATIFPIRNDPNIVKLVGWCETTVVVDYLPHPLDLLLFDSNESVPVRRALELARDAARGVAQLHNAPGGPFAHTDLQSRQFLINANGTLQLNDFNRVKYAGPRLVDGKPTDEMCMFDASVAKGKWRSPEEYQFLQLDEKLDIYSLSLVLWTLRARVKPFENLDRAETYRMVPAGVRPPLEAMSDFPQQMQDLIVRGWDNDPKKRPSAKEMADEIEQILASYEGN
;
A
#
# COMPACT_ATOMS: atom_id res chain seq x y z
N MET A 1 41.81 -59.13 59.42
CA MET A 1 42.08 -59.95 58.23
C MET A 1 41.76 -59.14 56.98
N GLN A 2 42.76 -59.00 56.07
CA GLN A 2 42.70 -58.88 54.59
C GLN A 2 41.67 -57.93 53.93
N GLN A 3 41.91 -57.17 52.85
CA GLN A 3 43.01 -56.89 51.93
C GLN A 3 42.53 -55.69 51.04
N ARG A 4 43.44 -54.88 50.50
CA ARG A 4 43.13 -53.99 49.34
C ARG A 4 42.99 -54.83 48.06
N PRO A 5 42.27 -54.31 47.05
CA PRO A 5 42.97 -54.04 45.78
C PRO A 5 42.58 -52.73 45.08
N THR A 6 43.49 -52.30 44.21
CA THR A 6 43.47 -51.11 43.34
C THR A 6 43.10 -51.45 41.87
N ARG A 7 42.72 -50.40 41.10
CA ARG A 7 42.64 -50.28 39.60
C ARG A 7 41.39 -50.89 38.94
N SER A 8 40.76 -50.37 37.87
CA SER A 8 41.05 -49.29 36.89
C SER A 8 39.86 -49.07 35.92
N HIS A 9 39.92 -47.97 35.14
CA HIS A 9 39.28 -47.71 33.83
C HIS A 9 37.83 -47.19 33.86
N GLY A 10 37.52 -45.97 33.42
CA GLY A 10 38.12 -45.24 32.29
C GLY A 10 37.55 -45.66 30.94
N THR A 11 36.32 -46.21 30.88
CA THR A 11 35.77 -46.70 29.59
C THR A 11 34.25 -46.55 29.42
N ARG A 12 33.55 -45.79 30.28
CA ARG A 12 32.08 -45.62 30.15
C ARG A 12 31.65 -44.26 29.55
N TRP A 13 32.54 -43.26 29.54
CA TRP A 13 32.24 -41.92 29.01
C TRP A 13 32.71 -41.67 27.57
N ARG A 14 33.45 -42.61 26.95
CA ARG A 14 33.84 -42.51 25.53
C ARG A 14 32.80 -43.09 24.58
N ALA A 15 32.02 -44.10 24.99
CA ALA A 15 30.99 -44.71 24.14
C ALA A 15 29.75 -43.80 23.92
N LEU A 16 29.32 -43.05 24.95
CA LEU A 16 28.20 -42.10 24.85
C LEU A 16 28.53 -40.83 24.05
N ARG A 17 29.82 -40.44 23.96
CA ARG A 17 30.27 -39.32 23.12
C ARG A 17 30.44 -39.72 21.64
N PHE A 18 30.64 -41.00 21.35
CA PHE A 18 30.78 -41.49 19.98
C PHE A 18 29.41 -41.65 19.28
N MET A 19 28.40 -42.19 19.98
CA MET A 19 27.04 -42.32 19.43
C MET A 19 26.35 -40.96 19.15
N ARG A 20 26.61 -39.92 19.95
CA ARG A 20 26.09 -38.55 19.70
C ARG A 20 26.75 -37.84 18.50
N ARG A 21 27.96 -38.24 18.08
CA ARG A 21 28.66 -37.59 16.95
C ARG A 21 28.31 -38.17 15.58
N GLN A 22 27.77 -39.39 15.50
CA GLN A 22 27.39 -40.01 14.23
C GLN A 22 25.91 -39.87 13.86
N GLN A 23 24.99 -39.65 14.82
CA GLN A 23 23.56 -39.49 14.51
C GLN A 23 23.13 -38.04 14.18
N LEU A 24 23.82 -37.01 14.69
CA LEU A 24 23.53 -35.62 14.32
C LEU A 24 23.62 -35.33 12.80
N PRO A 25 24.62 -35.83 12.04
CA PRO A 25 24.67 -35.56 10.60
C PRO A 25 23.63 -36.33 9.79
N LEU A 26 23.07 -37.44 10.29
CA LEU A 26 21.99 -38.17 9.60
C LEU A 26 20.63 -37.48 9.79
N VAL A 27 20.30 -37.09 11.03
CA VAL A 27 19.05 -36.35 11.31
C VAL A 27 19.06 -34.98 10.63
N ALA A 28 20.20 -34.29 10.60
CA ALA A 28 20.34 -33.02 9.89
C ALA A 28 20.20 -33.17 8.36
N LYS A 29 20.73 -34.26 7.77
CA LYS A 29 20.55 -34.56 6.34
C LYS A 29 19.11 -34.94 6.01
N SER A 30 18.43 -35.69 6.87
CA SER A 30 17.00 -36.01 6.71
C SER A 30 16.10 -34.78 6.84
N LEU A 31 16.38 -33.87 7.79
CA LEU A 31 15.67 -32.61 7.93
C LEU A 31 15.93 -31.66 6.74
N ALA A 32 17.18 -31.62 6.23
CA ALA A 32 17.49 -30.87 5.02
C ALA A 32 16.80 -31.45 3.78
N ALA A 33 16.75 -32.78 3.65
CA ALA A 33 16.01 -33.44 2.57
C ALA A 33 14.51 -33.19 2.66
N ILE A 34 13.91 -33.22 3.86
CA ILE A 34 12.51 -32.86 4.08
C ILE A 34 12.30 -31.38 3.73
N ALA A 35 13.18 -30.47 4.15
CA ALA A 35 13.08 -29.06 3.80
C ALA A 35 13.20 -28.81 2.29
N VAL A 36 14.09 -29.51 1.59
CA VAL A 36 14.23 -29.44 0.12
C VAL A 36 13.02 -30.03 -0.58
N VAL A 37 12.51 -31.18 -0.12
CA VAL A 37 11.29 -31.78 -0.69
C VAL A 37 10.08 -30.89 -0.42
N SER A 38 9.94 -30.33 0.78
CA SER A 38 8.89 -29.35 1.09
C SER A 38 9.04 -28.06 0.28
N TYR A 39 10.27 -27.57 0.05
CA TYR A 39 10.54 -26.41 -0.80
C TYR A 39 10.24 -26.70 -2.27
N LEU A 40 10.58 -27.89 -2.78
CA LEU A 40 10.25 -28.31 -4.13
C LEU A 40 8.74 -28.55 -4.28
N TYR A 41 8.09 -29.17 -3.30
CA TYR A 41 6.64 -29.38 -3.29
C TYR A 41 5.89 -28.05 -3.19
N TRP A 42 6.41 -27.10 -2.39
CA TRP A 42 5.89 -25.74 -2.30
C TRP A 42 6.09 -24.99 -3.60
N ASN A 43 7.26 -25.07 -4.23
CA ASN A 43 7.50 -24.44 -5.54
C ASN A 43 6.62 -25.04 -6.62
N VAL A 44 6.45 -26.36 -6.68
CA VAL A 44 5.56 -27.06 -7.63
C VAL A 44 4.09 -26.73 -7.35
N SER A 45 3.68 -26.62 -6.07
CA SER A 45 2.32 -26.23 -5.68
C SER A 45 2.05 -24.76 -6.02
N ILE A 46 3.02 -23.86 -5.81
CA ILE A 46 2.97 -22.46 -6.25
C ILE A 46 2.92 -22.40 -7.78
N THR A 47 3.75 -23.13 -8.51
CA THR A 47 3.69 -23.09 -9.99
C THR A 47 2.36 -23.63 -10.49
N LYS A 48 1.82 -24.69 -9.87
CA LYS A 48 0.48 -25.19 -10.18
C LYS A 48 -0.61 -24.17 -9.85
N GLN A 49 -0.54 -23.50 -8.69
CA GLN A 49 -1.49 -22.45 -8.30
C GLN A 49 -1.38 -21.20 -9.19
N LEU A 50 -0.17 -20.73 -9.51
CA LEU A 50 0.10 -19.63 -10.44
C LEU A 50 -0.37 -19.96 -11.87
N SER A 51 -0.24 -21.23 -12.31
CA SER A 51 -0.75 -21.67 -13.62
C SER A 51 -2.28 -21.85 -13.65
N ALA A 52 -2.90 -22.06 -12.48
CA ALA A 52 -4.33 -22.22 -12.31
C ALA A 52 -5.07 -20.88 -12.14
N VAL A 53 -4.36 -19.81 -11.77
CA VAL A 53 -4.87 -18.44 -11.76
C VAL A 53 -4.63 -17.82 -13.15
N PRO A 54 -5.68 -17.59 -13.96
CA PRO A 54 -5.52 -17.11 -15.33
C PRO A 54 -4.64 -15.85 -15.43
N SER A 55 -4.84 -14.88 -14.53
CA SER A 55 -4.12 -13.59 -14.50
C SER A 55 -2.62 -13.68 -14.21
N LEU A 56 -2.11 -14.81 -13.73
CA LEU A 56 -0.69 -15.03 -13.39
C LEU A 56 0.03 -15.96 -14.37
N ARG A 57 -0.66 -16.40 -15.44
CA ARG A 57 0.01 -17.10 -16.54
C ARG A 57 1.02 -16.15 -17.21
N PRO A 58 2.22 -16.64 -17.57
CA PRO A 58 3.20 -15.85 -18.33
C PRO A 58 2.61 -15.24 -19.60
N GLU A 59 1.65 -15.95 -20.20
CA GLU A 59 0.85 -15.54 -21.37
C GLU A 59 0.01 -14.28 -21.10
N ASN A 60 -0.55 -14.11 -19.90
CA ASN A 60 -1.32 -12.92 -19.51
C ASN A 60 -0.41 -11.73 -19.17
N ALA A 61 0.76 -11.99 -18.56
CA ALA A 61 1.78 -10.94 -18.36
C ALA A 61 2.39 -10.48 -19.69
N GLN A 62 2.53 -11.38 -20.67
CA GLN A 62 2.86 -11.06 -22.06
C GLN A 62 1.71 -10.29 -22.72
N GLY A 63 0.45 -10.67 -22.49
CA GLY A 63 -0.73 -9.96 -22.98
C GLY A 63 -0.78 -8.51 -22.50
N VAL A 64 -0.64 -8.26 -21.19
CA VAL A 64 -0.59 -6.90 -20.63
C VAL A 64 0.61 -6.11 -21.16
N ALA A 65 1.79 -6.74 -21.29
CA ALA A 65 2.96 -6.10 -21.86
C ALA A 65 2.82 -5.80 -23.36
N GLN A 66 2.06 -6.63 -24.09
CA GLN A 66 1.74 -6.46 -25.50
C GLN A 66 0.68 -5.38 -25.68
N GLU A 67 -0.41 -5.36 -24.92
CA GLU A 67 -1.41 -4.29 -24.90
C GLU A 67 -0.77 -2.92 -24.60
N LEU A 68 0.16 -2.86 -23.64
CA LEU A 68 0.92 -1.65 -23.32
C LEU A 68 1.88 -1.24 -24.44
N ARG A 69 2.41 -2.20 -25.21
CA ARG A 69 3.29 -1.95 -26.35
C ARG A 69 2.50 -1.50 -27.58
N ASP A 70 1.37 -2.12 -27.85
CA ASP A 70 0.46 -1.76 -28.93
C ASP A 70 -0.15 -0.37 -28.65
N SER A 71 -0.45 -0.06 -27.38
CA SER A 71 -0.84 1.28 -26.94
C SER A 71 0.28 2.31 -27.12
N TYR A 72 1.54 1.91 -26.97
CA TYR A 72 2.71 2.76 -27.19
C TYR A 72 2.96 3.02 -28.69
N GLU A 73 2.77 2.02 -29.54
CA GLU A 73 2.87 2.14 -31.01
C GLU A 73 1.71 2.97 -31.60
N ALA A 74 0.58 3.06 -30.89
CA ALA A 74 -0.55 3.91 -31.24
C ALA A 74 -0.38 5.40 -30.85
N ILE A 75 0.68 5.76 -30.10
CA ILE A 75 0.97 7.16 -29.74
C ILE A 75 1.62 7.84 -30.95
N PRO A 76 1.03 8.92 -31.52
CA PRO A 76 1.65 9.65 -32.61
C PRO A 76 3.03 10.17 -32.21
N GLY A 77 4.06 9.80 -32.98
CA GLY A 77 5.43 10.21 -32.76
C GLY A 77 5.62 11.73 -32.93
N GLU A 78 6.45 12.28 -32.04
CA GLU A 78 7.13 13.58 -32.06
C GLU A 78 6.26 14.85 -32.19
N GLY A 79 6.13 15.60 -31.08
CA GLY A 79 5.86 17.04 -31.14
C GLY A 79 4.77 17.61 -30.22
N ASN A 80 4.69 17.21 -28.95
CA ASN A 80 4.20 18.04 -27.83
C ASN A 80 4.23 17.20 -26.54
N GLY A 81 4.57 17.80 -25.39
CA GLY A 81 4.71 17.13 -24.08
C GLY A 81 3.44 16.49 -23.50
N ASP A 82 2.38 16.32 -24.31
CA ASP A 82 1.05 15.82 -23.92
C ASP A 82 0.75 14.41 -24.47
N SER A 83 1.73 13.71 -25.05
CA SER A 83 1.52 12.41 -25.72
C SER A 83 0.92 11.33 -24.81
N TRP A 84 1.08 11.45 -23.49
CA TRP A 84 0.56 10.53 -22.48
C TRP A 84 -0.75 10.98 -21.83
N LEU A 85 -1.26 12.16 -22.19
CA LEU A 85 -2.51 12.74 -21.69
C LEU A 85 -3.70 12.45 -22.62
N VAL A 86 -3.54 11.51 -23.54
CA VAL A 86 -4.60 11.07 -24.46
C VAL A 86 -5.51 10.08 -23.73
N PRO A 87 -6.77 10.45 -23.41
CA PRO A 87 -7.65 9.59 -22.60
C PRO A 87 -7.86 8.19 -23.19
N GLU A 88 -7.86 8.07 -24.53
CA GLU A 88 -8.07 6.82 -25.26
C GLU A 88 -7.06 5.72 -24.89
N ILE A 89 -5.83 6.08 -24.52
CA ILE A 89 -4.78 5.13 -24.11
C ILE A 89 -5.16 4.40 -22.81
N TYR A 90 -5.96 5.05 -21.97
CA TYR A 90 -6.33 4.51 -20.66
C TYR A 90 -7.56 3.63 -20.75
N ARG A 91 -8.31 3.69 -21.87
CA ARG A 91 -9.53 2.92 -22.08
C ARG A 91 -9.24 1.44 -21.99
N LYS A 92 -10.06 0.71 -21.23
CA LYS A 92 -9.98 -0.74 -21.15
C LYS A 92 -11.20 -1.37 -21.79
N GLU A 93 -11.01 -2.48 -22.48
CA GLU A 93 -12.10 -3.20 -23.15
C GLU A 93 -13.21 -3.64 -22.18
N ASN A 94 -12.85 -3.87 -20.90
CA ASN A 94 -13.81 -4.21 -19.87
C ASN A 94 -14.62 -3.01 -19.34
N GLY A 95 -14.35 -1.78 -19.78
CA GLY A 95 -15.04 -0.56 -19.34
C GLY A 95 -14.59 -0.03 -17.97
N CYS A 96 -13.51 -0.58 -17.41
CA CYS A 96 -12.97 -0.22 -16.09
C CYS A 96 -11.67 0.56 -16.22
N ASP A 97 -11.79 1.87 -16.47
CA ASP A 97 -10.66 2.66 -16.92
C ASP A 97 -10.58 4.09 -16.37
N PHE A 98 -9.42 4.71 -16.61
CA PHE A 98 -9.09 6.06 -16.17
C PHE A 98 -9.45 7.14 -17.21
N THR A 99 -10.14 6.82 -18.32
CA THR A 99 -10.38 7.77 -19.43
C THR A 99 -11.00 9.08 -18.92
N THR A 100 -12.03 8.98 -18.06
CA THR A 100 -12.70 10.17 -17.50
C THR A 100 -11.79 10.97 -16.57
N ALA A 101 -10.97 10.29 -15.77
CA ALA A 101 -10.02 10.93 -14.88
C ALA A 101 -8.95 11.71 -15.66
N VAL A 102 -8.39 11.08 -16.69
CA VAL A 102 -7.36 11.68 -17.56
C VAL A 102 -7.93 12.84 -18.36
N ALA A 103 -9.14 12.73 -18.91
CA ALA A 103 -9.80 13.83 -19.60
C ALA A 103 -10.03 15.08 -18.70
N ARG A 104 -10.13 14.89 -17.39
CA ARG A 104 -10.25 15.97 -16.40
C ARG A 104 -8.91 16.54 -15.98
N PHE A 105 -7.82 15.82 -16.21
CA PHE A 105 -6.49 16.23 -15.78
C PHE A 105 -5.95 17.32 -16.70
N LYS A 106 -5.71 18.50 -16.14
CA LYS A 106 -5.22 19.67 -16.89
C LYS A 106 -3.93 20.19 -16.25
N PRO A 107 -2.76 19.63 -16.60
CA PRO A 107 -1.50 20.03 -15.98
C PRO A 107 -1.16 21.51 -16.16
N ALA A 108 -1.61 22.13 -17.25
CA ALA A 108 -1.42 23.56 -17.48
C ALA A 108 -2.09 24.46 -16.42
N GLU A 109 -3.08 23.95 -15.68
CA GLU A 109 -3.73 24.68 -14.57
C GLU A 109 -2.99 24.53 -13.23
N LEU A 110 -1.89 23.76 -13.18
CA LEU A 110 -1.05 23.61 -11.98
C LEU A 110 -0.06 24.77 -11.84
N GLU A 111 0.40 25.00 -10.62
CA GLU A 111 1.41 26.05 -10.32
C GLU A 111 2.71 25.79 -11.11
N LEU A 112 3.08 24.51 -11.24
CA LEU A 112 4.24 24.03 -11.98
C LEU A 112 3.82 23.07 -13.10
N ASN A 113 4.30 23.32 -14.31
CA ASN A 113 4.07 22.51 -15.49
C ASN A 113 5.32 22.49 -16.39
N CYS A 114 5.25 21.85 -17.55
CA CYS A 114 6.43 21.72 -18.43
C CYS A 114 7.01 23.04 -18.95
N GLN A 115 6.30 24.17 -18.82
CA GLN A 115 6.78 25.49 -19.25
C GLN A 115 7.64 26.20 -18.19
N ASN A 116 7.58 25.77 -16.93
CA ASN A 116 8.25 26.44 -15.82
C ASN A 116 8.90 25.49 -14.79
N MET A 117 8.95 24.19 -15.07
CA MET A 117 9.50 23.17 -14.16
C MET A 117 10.99 23.40 -13.84
N GLU A 118 11.72 24.05 -14.75
CA GLU A 118 13.12 24.43 -14.60
C GLU A 118 13.37 25.51 -13.54
N GLN A 119 12.31 26.19 -13.09
CA GLN A 119 12.38 27.20 -12.02
C GLN A 119 12.46 26.57 -10.61
N LEU A 120 12.29 25.24 -10.51
CA LEU A 120 12.46 24.52 -9.25
C LEU A 120 13.92 24.53 -8.78
N GLU A 121 14.14 25.02 -7.57
CA GLU A 121 15.45 24.94 -6.92
C GLU A 121 15.54 23.64 -6.12
N ILE A 122 16.21 22.61 -6.65
CA ILE A 122 16.44 21.36 -5.92
C ILE A 122 17.38 21.62 -4.74
N THR A 123 16.92 21.37 -3.52
CA THR A 123 17.65 21.65 -2.28
C THR A 123 18.22 20.40 -1.60
N GLY A 124 17.73 19.21 -1.95
CA GLY A 124 18.28 17.98 -1.39
C GLY A 124 17.63 16.70 -1.90
N TYR A 125 18.29 15.57 -1.64
CA TYR A 125 17.75 14.25 -1.91
C TYR A 125 17.01 13.72 -0.67
N ILE A 126 15.78 13.22 -0.85
CA ILE A 126 14.97 12.64 0.23
C ILE A 126 15.07 11.12 0.23
N GLY A 127 14.96 10.48 -0.93
CA GLY A 127 14.97 9.02 -0.99
C GLY A 127 14.69 8.45 -2.37
N LYS A 128 14.68 7.11 -2.46
CA LYS A 128 14.30 6.36 -3.67
C LYS A 128 13.24 5.33 -3.36
N GLY A 129 12.21 5.30 -4.21
CA GLY A 129 11.30 4.17 -4.33
C GLY A 129 11.85 3.14 -5.31
N PHE A 130 11.00 2.17 -5.68
CA PHE A 130 11.37 1.18 -6.70
C PHE A 130 11.58 1.86 -8.07
N TRP A 131 10.67 2.76 -8.46
CA TRP A 131 10.63 3.37 -9.80
C TRP A 131 11.03 4.86 -9.84
N ARG A 132 11.03 5.53 -8.69
CA ARG A 132 11.24 6.98 -8.58
C ARG A 132 12.33 7.35 -7.59
N GLU A 133 12.86 8.55 -7.79
CA GLU A 133 13.65 9.29 -6.82
C GLU A 133 12.84 10.48 -6.33
N VAL A 134 13.05 10.85 -5.08
CA VAL A 134 12.33 11.93 -4.41
C VAL A 134 13.34 12.95 -3.93
N PHE A 135 13.14 14.19 -4.34
CA PHE A 135 13.98 15.33 -4.01
C PHE A 135 13.17 16.37 -3.25
N LYS A 136 13.82 17.07 -2.33
CA LYS A 136 13.32 18.30 -1.74
C LYS A 136 13.69 19.45 -2.67
N ALA A 137 12.76 20.36 -2.91
CA ALA A 137 12.99 21.56 -3.70
C ALA A 137 12.27 22.76 -3.10
N LYS A 138 12.62 23.96 -3.57
CA LYS A 138 11.88 25.19 -3.28
C LYS A 138 11.14 25.65 -4.52
N TRP A 139 9.89 26.07 -4.30
CA TRP A 139 9.03 26.72 -5.28
C TRP A 139 8.38 27.92 -4.61
N ASN A 140 8.47 29.14 -5.12
CA ASN A 140 7.85 30.33 -4.51
C ASN A 140 8.04 30.45 -2.98
N GLY A 141 9.23 30.10 -2.48
CA GLY A 141 9.57 30.15 -1.05
C GLY A 141 9.02 29.00 -0.18
N ARG A 142 8.18 28.11 -0.70
CA ARG A 142 7.68 26.89 -0.01
C ARG A 142 8.50 25.67 -0.39
N ASP A 143 8.64 24.75 0.57
CA ASP A 143 9.25 23.45 0.33
C ASP A 143 8.28 22.53 -0.42
N VAL A 144 8.75 21.87 -1.47
CA VAL A 144 8.00 20.90 -2.27
C VAL A 144 8.79 19.60 -2.43
N ALA A 145 8.07 18.50 -2.63
CA ALA A 145 8.63 17.19 -2.91
C ALA A 145 8.51 16.88 -4.40
N VAL A 146 9.65 16.67 -5.06
CA VAL A 146 9.75 16.36 -6.48
C VAL A 146 9.97 14.85 -6.63
N LYS A 147 8.96 14.14 -7.13
CA LYS A 147 9.01 12.70 -7.43
C LYS A 147 9.32 12.53 -8.92
N ARG A 148 10.52 12.06 -9.26
CA ARG A 148 10.95 11.86 -10.66
C ARG A 148 11.14 10.39 -10.97
N VAL A 149 10.65 9.92 -12.12
CA VAL A 149 10.95 8.57 -12.62
C VAL A 149 12.45 8.41 -12.84
N LYS A 150 13.02 7.29 -12.42
CA LYS A 150 14.44 7.00 -12.64
C LYS A 150 14.73 6.96 -14.14
N GLU A 151 15.84 7.53 -14.56
CA GLU A 151 16.23 7.63 -15.98
C GLU A 151 16.13 6.29 -16.74
N LYS A 152 16.68 5.22 -16.15
CA LYS A 152 16.63 3.85 -16.72
C LYS A 152 15.23 3.24 -16.87
N LEU A 153 14.21 3.93 -16.36
CA LEU A 153 12.81 3.51 -16.34
C LEU A 153 11.90 4.47 -17.15
N MET A 154 12.43 5.55 -17.72
CA MET A 154 11.62 6.50 -18.48
C MET A 154 11.04 5.90 -19.77
N SER A 155 11.70 4.90 -20.35
CA SER A 155 11.26 4.19 -21.55
C SER A 155 10.20 3.12 -21.31
N ARG A 156 9.69 2.98 -20.08
CA ARG A 156 8.72 1.94 -19.69
C ARG A 156 7.31 2.54 -19.62
N PRO A 157 6.43 2.24 -20.60
CA PRO A 157 5.07 2.81 -20.67
C PRO A 157 4.25 2.58 -19.41
N ASP A 158 4.37 1.40 -18.80
CA ASP A 158 3.65 1.02 -17.57
C ASP A 158 3.95 1.93 -16.38
N ILE A 159 5.06 2.66 -16.40
CA ILE A 159 5.47 3.57 -15.33
C ILE A 159 4.92 4.97 -15.57
N VAL A 160 4.99 5.43 -16.82
CA VAL A 160 4.51 6.77 -17.21
C VAL A 160 2.99 6.83 -17.03
N ILE A 161 2.27 5.79 -17.48
CA ILE A 161 0.82 5.63 -17.28
C ILE A 161 0.44 5.80 -15.80
N ARG A 162 1.15 5.11 -14.89
CA ARG A 162 0.88 5.23 -13.44
C ARG A 162 1.10 6.64 -12.90
N HIS A 163 1.98 7.42 -13.51
CA HIS A 163 2.24 8.79 -13.08
C HIS A 163 1.11 9.72 -13.48
N VAL A 164 0.57 9.52 -14.69
CA VAL A 164 -0.63 10.20 -15.16
C VAL A 164 -1.83 9.78 -14.33
N GLU A 165 -2.05 8.47 -14.10
CA GLU A 165 -3.14 7.97 -13.23
C GLU A 165 -3.09 8.61 -11.84
N GLU A 166 -1.92 8.63 -11.18
CA GLU A 166 -1.72 9.29 -9.88
C GLU A 166 -2.16 10.76 -9.91
N CYS A 167 -1.73 11.52 -10.92
CA CYS A 167 -2.04 12.95 -10.99
C CYS A 167 -3.46 13.22 -11.42
N ALA A 168 -3.99 12.45 -12.36
CA ALA A 168 -5.37 12.54 -12.81
C ALA A 168 -6.35 12.27 -11.67
N THR A 169 -6.01 11.36 -10.75
CA THR A 169 -6.79 11.14 -9.53
C THR A 169 -6.66 12.27 -8.52
N ILE A 170 -5.43 12.76 -8.24
CA ILE A 170 -5.25 13.80 -7.23
C ILE A 170 -5.79 15.15 -7.71
N PHE A 171 -5.65 15.46 -9.00
CA PHE A 171 -5.98 16.76 -9.58
C PHE A 171 -7.36 17.28 -9.15
N PRO A 172 -8.49 16.58 -9.35
CA PRO A 172 -9.80 17.11 -8.97
C PRO A 172 -9.99 17.34 -7.46
N ILE A 173 -9.24 16.63 -6.60
CA ILE A 173 -9.32 16.71 -5.13
C ILE A 173 -8.11 17.44 -4.51
N ARG A 174 -7.26 18.08 -5.32
CA ARG A 174 -5.97 18.66 -4.89
C ARG A 174 -6.07 19.78 -3.85
N ASN A 175 -7.25 20.35 -3.68
CA ASN A 175 -7.52 21.42 -2.72
C ASN A 175 -8.25 20.92 -1.46
N ASP A 176 -8.53 19.62 -1.38
CA ASP A 176 -9.16 19.03 -0.22
C ASP A 176 -8.17 18.97 0.97
N PRO A 177 -8.63 19.24 2.20
CA PRO A 177 -7.75 19.45 3.35
C PRO A 177 -6.95 18.20 3.77
N ASN A 178 -7.44 16.99 3.45
CA ASN A 178 -6.83 15.72 3.83
C ASN A 178 -6.15 15.00 2.65
N ILE A 179 -5.88 15.70 1.55
CA ILE A 179 -5.11 15.21 0.41
C ILE A 179 -3.83 16.04 0.30
N VAL A 180 -2.70 15.39 0.01
CA VAL A 180 -1.46 16.13 -0.30
C VAL A 180 -1.67 16.97 -1.57
N LYS A 181 -1.33 18.26 -1.50
CA LYS A 181 -1.56 19.15 -2.63
C LYS A 181 -0.66 18.77 -3.81
N LEU A 182 -1.28 18.54 -4.96
CA LEU A 182 -0.59 18.47 -6.25
C LEU A 182 -0.21 19.88 -6.68
N VAL A 183 1.09 20.17 -6.65
CA VAL A 183 1.66 21.49 -6.99
C VAL A 183 2.00 21.56 -8.47
N GLY A 184 2.47 20.45 -9.04
CA GLY A 184 2.89 20.42 -10.43
C GLY A 184 3.05 19.04 -11.03
N TRP A 185 3.12 19.03 -12.37
CA TRP A 185 3.36 17.84 -13.16
C TRP A 185 4.04 18.22 -14.48
N CYS A 186 5.03 17.44 -14.89
CA CYS A 186 5.55 17.46 -16.25
C CYS A 186 6.09 16.08 -16.60
N GLU A 187 5.40 15.39 -17.52
CA GLU A 187 5.76 14.07 -18.04
C GLU A 187 6.09 13.06 -16.93
N THR A 188 7.37 12.88 -16.62
CA THR A 188 7.92 11.91 -15.67
C THR A 188 8.21 12.50 -14.29
N THR A 189 7.79 13.74 -14.04
CA THR A 189 8.02 14.47 -12.80
C THR A 189 6.70 14.93 -12.19
N VAL A 190 6.49 14.60 -10.92
CA VAL A 190 5.38 15.06 -10.09
C VAL A 190 5.90 15.90 -8.94
N VAL A 191 5.22 17.01 -8.68
CA VAL A 191 5.55 17.92 -7.59
C VAL A 191 4.36 18.02 -6.66
N VAL A 192 4.57 17.69 -5.39
CA VAL A 192 3.57 17.81 -4.33
C VAL A 192 4.12 18.62 -3.17
N ASP A 193 3.27 19.03 -2.24
CA ASP A 193 3.75 19.64 -1.00
C ASP A 193 4.70 18.74 -0.23
N TYR A 194 5.79 19.32 0.29
CA TYR A 194 6.70 18.60 1.16
C TYR A 194 6.21 18.65 2.61
N LEU A 195 5.84 17.49 3.13
CA LEU A 195 5.41 17.31 4.52
C LEU A 195 6.41 16.39 5.23
N PRO A 196 7.28 16.91 6.12
CA PRO A 196 8.39 16.15 6.69
C PRO A 196 7.98 15.15 7.78
N HIS A 197 6.72 15.14 8.21
CA HIS A 197 6.26 14.35 9.36
C HIS A 197 5.31 13.23 8.91
N PRO A 198 5.81 12.10 8.38
CA PRO A 198 4.95 10.94 8.18
C PRO A 198 4.45 10.43 9.53
N LEU A 199 3.22 9.90 9.54
CA LEU A 199 2.58 9.40 10.75
C LEU A 199 3.44 8.33 11.46
N ASP A 200 4.24 7.55 10.73
CA ASP A 200 5.22 6.61 11.29
C ASP A 200 6.15 7.24 12.33
N LEU A 201 6.63 8.48 12.10
CA LEU A 201 7.49 9.18 13.07
C LEU A 201 6.76 9.40 14.38
N LEU A 202 5.50 9.84 14.28
CA LEU A 202 4.67 10.01 15.44
C LEU A 202 4.41 8.65 16.10
N LEU A 203 4.11 7.58 15.35
CA LEU A 203 3.64 6.30 15.88
C LEU A 203 4.71 5.38 16.47
N PHE A 204 5.86 5.28 15.80
CA PHE A 204 6.86 4.25 16.06
C PHE A 204 8.21 4.80 16.48
N ASP A 205 8.51 6.05 16.14
CA ASP A 205 9.81 6.67 16.40
C ASP A 205 9.76 7.76 17.47
N SER A 206 8.58 7.99 18.08
CA SER A 206 8.37 8.98 19.14
C SER A 206 7.81 8.35 20.41
N ASN A 207 8.33 8.80 21.56
CA ASN A 207 7.81 8.50 22.89
C ASN A 207 6.75 9.50 23.36
N GLU A 208 6.38 10.46 22.51
CA GLU A 208 5.33 11.43 22.81
C GLU A 208 3.99 10.71 23.01
N SER A 209 3.35 11.01 24.14
CA SER A 209 1.98 10.56 24.38
C SER A 209 1.04 11.24 23.39
N VAL A 210 0.20 10.46 22.71
CA VAL A 210 -0.86 10.98 21.84
C VAL A 210 -2.17 10.96 22.64
N PRO A 211 -2.72 12.13 23.04
CA PRO A 211 -4.02 12.19 23.69
C PRO A 211 -5.11 11.55 22.84
N VAL A 212 -6.12 10.96 23.48
CA VAL A 212 -7.23 10.30 22.76
C VAL A 212 -7.94 11.25 21.80
N ARG A 213 -8.19 12.51 22.22
CA ARG A 213 -8.75 13.54 21.33
C ARG A 213 -7.89 13.73 20.07
N ARG A 214 -6.58 13.82 20.22
CA ARG A 214 -5.65 13.97 19.10
C ARG A 214 -5.65 12.75 18.18
N ALA A 215 -5.72 11.54 18.75
CA ALA A 215 -5.87 10.31 17.98
C ALA A 215 -7.19 10.28 17.19
N LEU A 216 -8.30 10.75 17.76
CA LEU A 216 -9.59 10.86 17.07
C LEU A 216 -9.55 11.89 15.93
N GLU A 217 -8.89 13.03 16.11
CA GLU A 217 -8.67 14.02 15.05
C GLU A 217 -7.86 13.44 13.88
N LEU A 218 -6.76 12.74 14.19
CA LEU A 218 -5.93 12.06 13.19
C LEU A 218 -6.72 10.95 12.48
N ALA A 219 -7.52 10.18 13.21
CA ALA A 219 -8.38 9.14 12.67
C ALA A 219 -9.41 9.69 11.68
N ARG A 220 -10.07 10.80 12.06
CA ARG A 220 -11.03 11.50 11.21
C ARG A 220 -10.36 12.00 9.94
N ASP A 221 -9.22 12.66 10.08
CA ASP A 221 -8.47 13.21 8.95
C ASP A 221 -8.03 12.10 7.98
N ALA A 222 -7.57 10.94 8.50
CA ALA A 222 -7.26 9.77 7.69
C ALA A 222 -8.49 9.26 6.92
N ALA A 223 -9.61 9.06 7.60
CA ALA A 223 -10.85 8.58 6.99
C ALA A 223 -11.39 9.57 5.95
N ARG A 224 -11.30 10.88 6.20
CA ARG A 224 -11.67 11.93 5.24
C ARG A 224 -10.81 11.90 3.99
N GLY A 225 -9.49 11.75 4.12
CA GLY A 225 -8.59 11.64 2.96
C GLY A 225 -8.93 10.45 2.07
N VAL A 226 -9.22 9.29 2.67
CA VAL A 226 -9.67 8.11 1.93
C VAL A 226 -11.06 8.33 1.32
N ALA A 227 -11.98 8.96 2.04
CA ALA A 227 -13.31 9.29 1.51
C ALA A 227 -13.25 10.25 0.33
N GLN A 228 -12.37 11.25 0.35
CA GLN A 228 -12.14 12.17 -0.76
C GLN A 228 -11.64 11.44 -2.00
N LEU A 229 -10.68 10.52 -1.85
CA LEU A 229 -10.22 9.65 -2.94
C LEU A 229 -11.34 8.74 -3.48
N HIS A 230 -12.07 8.08 -2.57
CA HIS A 230 -13.18 7.18 -2.89
C HIS A 230 -14.37 7.90 -3.51
N ASN A 231 -14.44 9.24 -3.47
CA ASN A 231 -15.52 10.02 -4.09
C ASN A 231 -14.99 11.06 -5.09
N ALA A 232 -13.73 10.92 -5.51
CA ALA A 232 -13.08 11.89 -6.37
C ALA A 232 -13.77 11.96 -7.74
N PRO A 233 -13.97 13.16 -8.34
CA PRO A 233 -14.51 13.29 -9.68
C PRO A 233 -13.69 12.52 -10.73
N GLY A 234 -14.39 11.74 -11.57
CA GLY A 234 -13.73 10.83 -12.52
C GLY A 234 -13.30 9.49 -11.91
N GLY A 235 -13.53 9.32 -10.61
CA GLY A 235 -13.53 8.08 -9.85
C GLY A 235 -14.89 7.85 -9.19
N PRO A 236 -15.06 6.71 -8.49
CA PRO A 236 -14.27 6.39 -7.30
C PRO A 236 -12.94 5.68 -7.61
N PHE A 237 -11.96 5.87 -6.73
CA PHE A 237 -10.64 5.24 -6.84
C PHE A 237 -10.25 4.54 -5.53
N ALA A 238 -9.54 3.41 -5.65
CA ALA A 238 -8.90 2.72 -4.54
C ALA A 238 -7.40 3.07 -4.48
N HIS A 239 -6.85 3.33 -3.29
CA HIS A 239 -5.45 3.66 -3.06
C HIS A 239 -4.53 2.43 -3.22
N THR A 240 -4.93 1.27 -2.67
CA THR A 240 -4.25 -0.05 -2.79
C THR A 240 -2.88 -0.21 -2.13
N ASP A 241 -2.45 0.81 -1.38
CA ASP A 241 -1.23 0.78 -0.57
C ASP A 241 -1.33 1.60 0.71
N LEU A 242 -2.51 1.68 1.33
CA LEU A 242 -2.67 2.38 2.60
C LEU A 242 -1.88 1.69 3.72
N GLN A 243 -1.13 2.49 4.45
CA GLN A 243 -0.44 2.18 5.71
C GLN A 243 -0.07 3.53 6.34
N SER A 244 0.41 3.52 7.59
CA SER A 244 0.63 4.76 8.34
C SER A 244 1.56 5.75 7.62
N ARG A 245 2.63 5.30 6.97
CA ARG A 245 3.57 6.19 6.26
C ARG A 245 3.02 6.95 5.05
N GLN A 246 1.85 6.60 4.50
CA GLN A 246 1.20 7.42 3.45
C GLN A 246 0.39 8.57 4.01
N PHE A 247 0.19 8.62 5.32
CA PHE A 247 -0.43 9.75 5.98
C PHE A 247 0.64 10.67 6.53
N LEU A 248 0.62 11.94 6.11
CA LEU A 248 1.60 12.95 6.48
C LEU A 248 0.93 14.05 7.31
N ILE A 249 1.58 14.48 8.39
CA ILE A 249 1.09 15.54 9.27
C ILE A 249 1.65 16.87 8.76
N ASN A 250 0.76 17.80 8.40
CA ASN A 250 1.15 19.14 7.99
C ASN A 250 1.44 20.06 9.18
N ALA A 251 1.90 21.29 8.91
CA ALA A 251 2.27 22.25 9.96
C ALA A 251 1.10 22.66 10.89
N ASN A 252 -0.14 22.53 10.43
CA ASN A 252 -1.34 22.80 11.22
C ASN A 252 -1.80 21.57 12.04
N GLY A 253 -1.08 20.46 11.96
CA GLY A 253 -1.47 19.20 12.59
C GLY A 253 -2.55 18.43 11.82
N THR A 254 -2.95 18.85 10.63
CA THR A 254 -3.90 18.08 9.79
C THR A 254 -3.19 16.92 9.14
N LEU A 255 -3.82 15.75 9.13
CA LEU A 255 -3.31 14.58 8.44
C LEU A 255 -3.74 14.59 6.97
N GLN A 256 -2.80 14.34 6.07
CA GLN A 256 -3.01 14.35 4.61
C GLN A 256 -2.55 13.03 3.98
N LEU A 257 -3.40 12.45 3.13
CA LEU A 257 -3.11 11.25 2.35
C LEU A 257 -2.15 11.58 1.19
N ASN A 258 -1.12 10.75 1.01
CA ASN A 258 -0.10 10.88 -0.02
C ASN A 258 0.17 9.53 -0.71
N ASP A 259 0.88 9.59 -1.84
CA ASP A 259 1.44 8.45 -2.58
C ASP A 259 0.42 7.56 -3.30
N PHE A 260 -0.33 8.17 -4.21
CA PHE A 260 -1.36 7.52 -5.04
C PHE A 260 -0.78 6.75 -6.23
N ASN A 261 0.49 6.33 -6.17
CA ASN A 261 1.23 5.73 -7.29
C ASN A 261 0.76 4.31 -7.70
N ARG A 262 -0.20 3.75 -6.96
CA ARG A 262 -0.81 2.44 -7.18
C ARG A 262 -2.33 2.53 -7.30
N VAL A 263 -2.87 3.73 -7.44
CA VAL A 263 -4.31 3.97 -7.52
C VAL A 263 -4.97 3.07 -8.58
N LYS A 264 -6.18 2.62 -8.29
CA LYS A 264 -7.02 1.84 -9.20
C LYS A 264 -8.38 2.49 -9.34
N TYR A 265 -8.91 2.49 -10.55
CA TYR A 265 -10.30 2.86 -10.79
C TYR A 265 -11.20 1.77 -10.20
N ALA A 266 -12.12 2.18 -9.34
CA ALA A 266 -13.07 1.32 -8.65
C ALA A 266 -14.51 1.81 -8.90
N GLY A 267 -14.73 2.55 -10.00
CA GLY A 267 -16.01 3.16 -10.32
C GLY A 267 -16.96 2.30 -11.13
N PRO A 268 -18.12 2.85 -11.51
CA PRO A 268 -19.05 2.17 -12.40
C PRO A 268 -18.35 1.76 -13.69
N ARG A 269 -18.63 0.54 -14.14
CA ARG A 269 -18.20 0.04 -15.44
C ARG A 269 -18.89 0.84 -16.54
N LEU A 270 -18.12 1.21 -17.56
CA LEU A 270 -18.64 1.93 -18.72
C LEU A 270 -18.93 0.97 -19.88
N VAL A 271 -20.15 1.01 -20.41
CA VAL A 271 -20.56 0.31 -21.63
C VAL A 271 -21.08 1.35 -22.61
N ASP A 272 -20.49 1.41 -23.80
CA ASP A 272 -20.79 2.44 -24.82
C ASP A 272 -20.74 3.88 -24.28
N GLY A 273 -19.78 4.15 -23.39
CA GLY A 273 -19.58 5.45 -22.74
C GLY A 273 -20.61 5.78 -21.65
N LYS A 274 -21.46 4.84 -21.25
CA LYS A 274 -22.46 5.04 -20.19
C LYS A 274 -22.15 4.19 -18.96
N PRO A 275 -22.30 4.73 -17.74
CA PRO A 275 -22.11 3.97 -16.52
C PRO A 275 -23.19 2.91 -16.34
N THR A 276 -22.81 1.73 -15.85
CA THR A 276 -23.71 0.65 -15.44
C THR A 276 -23.77 0.55 -13.91
N ASP A 277 -24.64 -0.30 -13.37
CA ASP A 277 -24.69 -0.60 -11.94
C ASP A 277 -23.58 -1.57 -11.48
N GLU A 278 -22.79 -2.12 -12.42
CA GLU A 278 -21.66 -3.00 -12.11
C GLU A 278 -20.43 -2.16 -11.76
N MET A 279 -19.91 -2.33 -10.55
CA MET A 279 -18.69 -1.66 -10.11
C MET A 279 -17.45 -2.39 -10.63
N CYS A 280 -16.42 -1.62 -10.98
CA CYS A 280 -15.16 -2.14 -11.47
C CYS A 280 -14.34 -2.79 -10.37
N MET A 281 -14.09 -4.08 -10.55
CA MET A 281 -13.15 -4.85 -9.75
C MET A 281 -11.77 -4.89 -10.44
N PHE A 282 -10.71 -5.10 -9.65
CA PHE A 282 -9.36 -5.25 -10.17
C PHE A 282 -8.61 -6.43 -9.53
N ASP A 283 -7.62 -6.95 -10.24
CA ASP A 283 -6.84 -8.09 -9.78
C ASP A 283 -5.80 -7.69 -8.73
N ALA A 284 -5.57 -8.61 -7.78
CA ALA A 284 -4.50 -8.48 -6.80
C ALA A 284 -3.12 -8.52 -7.47
N SER A 285 -2.40 -7.40 -7.43
CA SER A 285 -0.94 -7.44 -7.57
C SER A 285 -0.33 -8.20 -6.39
N VAL A 286 0.87 -8.78 -6.54
CA VAL A 286 1.57 -9.49 -5.45
C VAL A 286 1.50 -8.68 -4.14
N ALA A 287 0.70 -9.18 -3.20
CA ALA A 287 0.52 -8.58 -1.89
C ALA A 287 1.89 -8.58 -1.20
N LYS A 288 2.43 -7.38 -0.93
CA LYS A 288 3.66 -7.19 -0.16
C LYS A 288 3.33 -6.32 1.03
N GLY A 289 3.65 -6.82 2.22
CA GLY A 289 3.46 -6.10 3.47
C GLY A 289 2.37 -6.73 4.34
N LYS A 290 2.22 -6.17 5.54
CA LYS A 290 1.34 -6.65 6.61
C LYS A 290 0.07 -5.80 6.79
N TRP A 291 -0.11 -4.80 5.92
CA TRP A 291 -1.25 -3.88 5.95
C TRP A 291 -2.37 -4.31 5.00
N ARG A 292 -2.25 -5.48 4.36
CA ARG A 292 -3.12 -5.92 3.26
C ARG A 292 -4.35 -6.65 3.77
N SER A 293 -5.44 -6.54 3.03
CA SER A 293 -6.69 -7.20 3.34
C SER A 293 -6.65 -8.72 3.08
N PRO A 294 -7.56 -9.50 3.68
CA PRO A 294 -7.68 -10.95 3.44
C PRO A 294 -7.76 -11.33 1.96
N GLU A 295 -8.60 -10.63 1.21
CA GLU A 295 -8.84 -10.89 -0.22
C GLU A 295 -7.60 -10.62 -1.09
N GLU A 296 -6.72 -9.70 -0.67
CA GLU A 296 -5.42 -9.49 -1.33
C GLU A 296 -4.48 -10.69 -1.15
N TYR A 297 -4.43 -11.28 0.05
CA TYR A 297 -3.60 -12.47 0.31
C TYR A 297 -4.16 -13.74 -0.33
N GLN A 298 -5.48 -13.76 -0.58
CA GLN A 298 -6.16 -14.86 -1.26
C GLN A 298 -6.19 -14.70 -2.79
N PHE A 299 -5.65 -13.61 -3.33
CA PHE A 299 -5.68 -13.28 -4.76
C PHE A 299 -7.09 -13.28 -5.36
N LEU A 300 -8.07 -12.82 -4.58
CA LEU A 300 -9.43 -12.62 -5.05
C LEU A 300 -9.54 -11.29 -5.80
N GLN A 301 -10.68 -11.07 -6.47
CA GLN A 301 -10.99 -9.77 -7.05
C GLN A 301 -11.17 -8.72 -5.95
N LEU A 302 -10.64 -7.53 -6.22
CA LEU A 302 -10.53 -6.44 -5.27
C LEU A 302 -11.39 -5.25 -5.69
N ASP A 303 -11.87 -4.51 -4.70
CA ASP A 303 -12.58 -3.24 -4.79
C ASP A 303 -11.96 -2.21 -3.83
N GLU A 304 -12.60 -1.06 -3.66
CA GLU A 304 -12.14 -0.03 -2.73
C GLU A 304 -12.23 -0.45 -1.25
N LYS A 305 -12.92 -1.53 -0.91
CA LYS A 305 -13.06 -2.01 0.48
C LYS A 305 -11.76 -2.58 1.04
N LEU A 306 -10.78 -2.90 0.21
CA LEU A 306 -9.43 -3.23 0.69
C LEU A 306 -8.79 -2.04 1.44
N ASP A 307 -9.09 -0.80 1.01
CA ASP A 307 -8.58 0.40 1.66
C ASP A 307 -9.19 0.55 3.05
N ILE A 308 -10.45 0.16 3.24
CA ILE A 308 -11.14 0.22 4.53
C ILE A 308 -10.49 -0.71 5.55
N TYR A 309 -10.10 -1.91 5.10
CA TYR A 309 -9.32 -2.83 5.94
C TYR A 309 -7.99 -2.20 6.35
N SER A 310 -7.25 -1.69 5.36
CA SER A 310 -5.93 -1.09 5.57
C SER A 310 -5.99 0.16 6.46
N LEU A 311 -7.00 1.01 6.26
CA LEU A 311 -7.31 2.17 7.09
C LEU A 311 -7.60 1.75 8.53
N SER A 312 -8.39 0.70 8.73
CA SER A 312 -8.70 0.20 10.09
C SER A 312 -7.45 -0.26 10.85
N LEU A 313 -6.47 -0.85 10.16
CA LEU A 313 -5.16 -1.11 10.75
C LEU A 313 -4.42 0.19 11.13
N VAL A 314 -4.46 1.22 10.28
CA VAL A 314 -3.87 2.54 10.60
C VAL A 314 -4.55 3.15 11.82
N LEU A 315 -5.88 3.11 11.89
CA LEU A 315 -6.65 3.60 13.03
C LEU A 315 -6.31 2.86 14.33
N TRP A 316 -6.15 1.53 14.27
CA TRP A 316 -5.70 0.72 15.41
C TRP A 316 -4.29 1.14 15.89
N THR A 317 -3.36 1.41 14.96
CA THR A 317 -1.99 1.83 15.32
C THR A 317 -1.93 3.17 16.05
N LEU A 318 -2.94 4.04 15.94
CA LEU A 318 -3.00 5.30 16.68
C LEU A 318 -2.99 5.10 18.19
N ARG A 319 -3.53 3.96 18.68
CA ARG A 319 -3.49 3.57 20.10
C ARG A 319 -2.46 2.50 20.40
N ALA A 320 -2.32 1.53 19.51
CA ALA A 320 -1.43 0.39 19.77
C ALA A 320 0.05 0.76 19.69
N ARG A 321 0.41 1.81 18.94
CA ARG A 321 1.79 2.34 18.84
C ARG A 321 2.82 1.32 18.37
N VAL A 322 2.36 0.25 17.71
CA VAL A 322 3.18 -0.81 17.13
C VAL A 322 2.65 -1.16 15.74
N LYS A 323 3.50 -1.72 14.88
CA LYS A 323 3.10 -2.13 13.53
C LYS A 323 2.13 -3.33 13.60
N PRO A 324 1.13 -3.41 12.71
CA PRO A 324 0.21 -4.54 12.70
C PRO A 324 0.98 -5.84 12.43
N PHE A 325 0.62 -6.89 13.18
CA PHE A 325 1.21 -8.22 13.06
C PHE A 325 2.74 -8.23 13.20
N GLU A 326 3.31 -7.35 14.04
CA GLU A 326 4.77 -7.25 14.23
C GLU A 326 5.42 -8.61 14.56
N ASN A 327 4.75 -9.41 15.39
CA ASN A 327 5.21 -10.73 15.84
C ASN A 327 5.06 -11.88 14.83
N LEU A 328 4.42 -11.65 13.69
CA LEU A 328 4.27 -12.67 12.64
C LEU A 328 5.28 -12.42 11.52
N ASP A 329 5.85 -13.45 10.92
CA ASP A 329 6.57 -13.25 9.66
C ASP A 329 5.58 -13.00 8.49
N ARG A 330 6.12 -12.77 7.28
CA ARG A 330 5.28 -12.53 6.10
C ARG A 330 4.43 -13.74 5.73
N ALA A 331 5.02 -14.94 5.72
CA ALA A 331 4.30 -16.16 5.32
C ALA A 331 3.19 -16.49 6.33
N GLU A 332 3.47 -16.29 7.62
CA GLU A 332 2.48 -16.41 8.69
C GLU A 332 1.36 -15.40 8.53
N THR A 333 1.68 -14.12 8.29
CA THR A 333 0.67 -13.07 8.07
C THR A 333 -0.26 -13.45 6.92
N TYR A 334 0.29 -13.91 5.80
CA TYR A 334 -0.49 -14.21 4.58
C TYR A 334 -1.43 -15.40 4.81
N ARG A 335 -1.08 -16.32 5.71
CA ARG A 335 -1.92 -17.46 6.09
C ARG A 335 -2.94 -17.09 7.18
N MET A 336 -2.53 -16.28 8.15
CA MET A 336 -3.30 -16.04 9.38
C MET A 336 -4.34 -14.93 9.22
N VAL A 337 -4.05 -13.89 8.43
CA VAL A 337 -5.02 -12.80 8.19
C VAL A 337 -6.30 -13.31 7.52
N PRO A 338 -6.25 -14.13 6.44
CA PRO A 338 -7.44 -14.75 5.89
C PRO A 338 -8.15 -15.71 6.85
N ALA A 339 -7.41 -16.33 7.78
CA ALA A 339 -7.97 -17.18 8.83
C ALA A 339 -8.63 -16.40 9.98
N GLY A 340 -8.74 -15.06 9.87
CA GLY A 340 -9.44 -14.21 10.84
C GLY A 340 -8.55 -13.64 11.95
N VAL A 341 -7.23 -13.86 11.91
CA VAL A 341 -6.31 -13.25 12.88
C VAL A 341 -6.29 -11.74 12.69
N ARG A 342 -6.36 -11.01 13.81
CA ARG A 342 -6.32 -9.55 13.86
C ARG A 342 -5.35 -9.07 14.95
N PRO A 343 -4.88 -7.82 14.88
CA PRO A 343 -4.18 -7.18 15.98
C PRO A 343 -5.02 -7.18 17.29
N PRO A 344 -4.37 -7.21 18.47
CA PRO A 344 -5.06 -7.33 19.76
C PRO A 344 -5.92 -6.10 20.07
N LEU A 345 -7.15 -6.31 20.53
CA LEU A 345 -8.08 -5.24 20.89
C LEU A 345 -7.64 -4.51 22.17
N GLU A 346 -6.95 -5.22 23.07
CA GLU A 346 -6.43 -4.69 24.33
C GLU A 346 -5.45 -3.53 24.11
N ALA A 347 -4.79 -3.50 22.95
CA ALA A 347 -3.87 -2.42 22.59
C ALA A 347 -4.59 -1.09 22.25
N MET A 348 -5.91 -1.08 22.17
CA MET A 348 -6.74 0.11 21.99
C MET A 348 -7.86 0.22 23.04
N SER A 349 -7.68 -0.39 24.21
CA SER A 349 -8.72 -0.45 25.26
C SER A 349 -9.09 0.93 25.83
N ASP A 350 -8.22 1.93 25.66
CA ASP A 350 -8.45 3.31 26.09
C ASP A 350 -9.11 4.19 25.02
N PHE A 351 -9.37 3.63 23.83
CA PHE A 351 -10.17 4.31 22.81
C PHE A 351 -11.66 4.21 23.14
N PRO A 352 -12.48 5.21 22.77
CA PRO A 352 -13.94 5.12 22.93
C PRO A 352 -14.48 3.82 22.34
N GLN A 353 -15.43 3.16 23.01
CA GLN A 353 -15.94 1.85 22.57
C GLN A 353 -16.45 1.89 21.13
N GLN A 354 -17.16 2.96 20.76
CA GLN A 354 -17.65 3.18 19.39
C GLN A 354 -16.51 3.18 18.36
N MET A 355 -15.34 3.71 18.71
CA MET A 355 -14.15 3.72 17.85
C MET A 355 -13.56 2.31 17.71
N GLN A 356 -13.50 1.55 18.80
CA GLN A 356 -13.05 0.15 18.77
C GLN A 356 -13.98 -0.69 17.87
N ASP A 357 -15.29 -0.53 18.02
CA ASP A 357 -16.30 -1.25 17.24
C ASP A 357 -16.24 -0.88 15.75
N LEU A 358 -15.98 0.39 15.43
CA LEU A 358 -15.78 0.88 14.07
C LEU A 358 -14.54 0.25 13.41
N ILE A 359 -13.41 0.22 14.12
CA ILE A 359 -12.19 -0.46 13.65
C ILE A 359 -12.47 -1.95 13.42
N VAL A 360 -13.24 -2.58 14.32
CA VAL A 360 -13.59 -4.00 14.20
C VAL A 360 -14.45 -4.30 12.99
N ARG A 361 -15.41 -3.44 12.65
CA ARG A 361 -16.19 -3.55 11.41
C ARG A 361 -15.34 -3.28 10.17
N GLY A 362 -14.43 -2.31 10.25
CA GLY A 362 -13.60 -1.90 9.12
C GLY A 362 -12.59 -2.95 8.67
N TRP A 363 -12.14 -3.84 9.56
CA TRP A 363 -11.26 -4.95 9.21
C TRP A 363 -11.97 -6.32 9.11
N ASP A 364 -13.26 -6.37 8.84
CA ASP A 364 -14.01 -7.63 8.66
C ASP A 364 -13.38 -8.47 7.52
N ASN A 365 -13.47 -9.80 7.64
CA ASN A 365 -13.01 -10.74 6.60
C ASN A 365 -13.80 -10.56 5.30
N ASP A 366 -15.10 -10.27 5.39
CA ASP A 366 -15.98 -10.01 4.26
C ASP A 366 -15.94 -8.52 3.89
N PRO A 367 -15.42 -8.14 2.71
CA PRO A 367 -15.37 -6.75 2.26
C PRO A 367 -16.73 -6.05 2.28
N LYS A 368 -17.83 -6.78 2.05
CA LYS A 368 -19.19 -6.23 2.01
C LYS A 368 -19.72 -5.78 3.36
N LYS A 369 -19.16 -6.30 4.45
CA LYS A 369 -19.53 -5.92 5.83
C LYS A 369 -18.79 -4.68 6.31
N ARG A 370 -17.74 -4.27 5.60
CA ARG A 370 -16.96 -3.10 5.96
C ARG A 370 -17.75 -1.83 5.60
N PRO A 371 -17.73 -0.79 6.45
CA PRO A 371 -18.28 0.51 6.09
C PRO A 371 -17.55 1.10 4.87
N SER A 372 -18.13 2.12 4.26
CA SER A 372 -17.41 3.01 3.34
C SER A 372 -16.50 3.97 4.11
N ALA A 373 -15.51 4.54 3.42
CA ALA A 373 -14.63 5.55 4.03
C ALA A 373 -15.42 6.79 4.50
N LYS A 374 -16.49 7.13 3.78
CA LYS A 374 -17.40 8.21 4.16
C LYS A 374 -18.13 7.89 5.47
N GLU A 375 -18.72 6.71 5.59
CA GLU A 375 -19.38 6.29 6.83
C GLU A 375 -18.41 6.27 8.02
N MET A 376 -17.17 5.79 7.81
CA MET A 376 -16.14 5.87 8.86
C MET A 376 -15.85 7.33 9.24
N ALA A 377 -15.65 8.23 8.27
CA ALA A 377 -15.36 9.62 8.54
C ALA A 377 -16.49 10.33 9.31
N ASP A 378 -17.75 10.08 8.93
CA ASP A 378 -18.92 10.64 9.59
C ASP A 378 -19.06 10.12 11.03
N GLU A 379 -18.88 8.81 11.25
CA GLU A 379 -18.96 8.19 12.58
C GLU A 379 -17.83 8.67 13.50
N ILE A 380 -16.59 8.80 12.99
CA ILE A 380 -15.47 9.32 13.78
C ILE A 380 -15.70 10.78 14.16
N GLU A 381 -16.29 11.60 13.29
CA GLU A 381 -16.66 12.99 13.63
C GLU A 381 -17.68 13.02 14.77
N GLN A 382 -18.69 12.14 14.76
CA GLN A 382 -19.66 12.04 15.85
C GLN A 382 -19.01 11.62 17.17
N ILE A 383 -18.11 10.63 17.13
CA ILE A 383 -17.33 10.19 18.30
C ILE A 383 -16.48 11.35 18.83
N LEU A 384 -15.78 12.07 17.96
CA LEU A 384 -14.95 13.22 18.35
C LEU A 384 -15.77 14.36 18.97
N ALA A 385 -16.93 14.66 18.41
CA ALA A 385 -17.83 15.72 18.91
C ALA A 385 -18.44 15.39 20.28
N SER A 386 -18.71 14.11 20.55
CA SER A 386 -19.26 13.62 21.82
C SER A 386 -18.19 13.25 22.86
N TYR A 387 -16.91 13.22 22.47
CA TYR A 387 -15.81 12.91 23.37
C TYR A 387 -15.60 14.07 24.37
N GLU A 388 -15.93 13.84 25.63
CA GLU A 388 -15.79 14.82 26.73
C GLU A 388 -14.42 14.75 27.44
N GLY A 389 -13.47 13.96 26.93
CA GLY A 389 -12.18 13.79 27.61
C GLY A 389 -11.33 15.07 27.63
N ASN A 390 -10.79 15.35 28.81
CA ASN A 390 -9.82 16.42 29.13
C ASN A 390 -8.49 16.22 28.41
#